data_AF-A0A3L7VNG7-F1
#
_entry.id   AF-A0A3L7VNG7-F1
#
_cell.length_a   1.000
_cell.length_b   1.000
_cell.length_c   1.000
_cell.angle_alpha   90.00
_cell.angle_beta   90.00
_cell.angle_gamma   90.00
#
_symmetry.space_group_name_H-M   'P 1'
#
loop_
_entity.id
_entity.type
_entity.pdbx_description
1 polymer ?
#
loop_
_entity_poly.entity_id
_entity_poly.type
_entity_poly.pdbx_seq_one_letter_code
_entity_poly.pdbx_strand_id
1 'polypeptide(L)'
;MFAKSQAFGLWFSGLCLMCMAVAGLVAQDIPLGEASFKDLQRKAGTARVALNELIKGTKVFNPKDAATIAAVEDVARYQIYSFTYPKNIENKTDKGPELNKQFLEAEQQMRAILLSDKNRLNTQALVDLYYGAIISNTATVAKTDNLVSRVNALRMMGSAASLLATRDEASLKAIVNIPTLIKTGDLLLDKVAPFVTKAPDEATRYYALRAVRETLKVNQLLRENLPAKSLNPTKEAICLKAAAQLVTAPPAYALELPKNSAEMEGFRGLRREAIRALANASSPLLPEDFSPVYVLALCINDPGLNPEARLDEMAEAAAGMARMAPLDKNDTDYSPEYTLVLIGRFIQKFAERYSTKGNSEFDKANSWKTQAARLTESLDFFRNRYPKNKFIQEMSLTYIDFLLAVEKGQTDFKAVNVEDKLNVWMRDPSTIKRFFKSKPNSALPERVGG
;
A
#
# COMPACT_ATOMS: atom_id res chain seq x y z
N MET A 1 49.09 32.65 32.04
CA MET A 1 48.21 33.25 33.08
C MET A 1 46.79 33.20 32.55
N PHE A 2 45.76 32.60 33.13
CA PHE A 2 45.49 31.64 34.21
C PHE A 2 44.23 30.91 33.66
N ALA A 3 44.25 29.59 33.47
CA ALA A 3 43.85 28.59 34.46
C ALA A 3 42.34 28.54 34.81
N LYS A 4 41.77 27.35 34.55
CA LYS A 4 40.76 26.60 35.32
C LYS A 4 39.32 27.12 35.43
N SER A 5 38.39 26.29 34.94
CA SER A 5 37.40 25.63 35.81
C SER A 5 36.79 24.40 35.11
N GLN A 6 37.29 23.22 35.50
CA GLN A 6 36.56 21.96 35.44
C GLN A 6 35.68 21.88 36.71
N ALA A 7 34.46 21.34 36.58
CA ALA A 7 33.84 20.36 37.49
C ALA A 7 32.30 20.47 37.51
N PHE A 8 31.63 19.59 36.78
CA PHE A 8 30.31 19.01 37.08
C PHE A 8 30.28 17.72 36.24
N GLY A 9 30.66 16.54 36.75
CA GLY A 9 29.98 15.83 37.84
C GLY A 9 28.92 14.90 37.21
N LEU A 10 29.30 13.89 36.42
CA LEU A 10 29.48 12.50 36.89
C LEU A 10 28.32 11.96 37.74
N TRP A 11 27.08 11.96 37.23
CA TRP A 11 25.91 11.34 37.88
C TRP A 11 24.91 10.66 36.92
N PHE A 12 25.39 10.00 35.84
CA PHE A 12 24.50 9.27 34.90
C PHE A 12 25.06 7.93 34.38
N SER A 13 25.82 7.19 35.19
CA SER A 13 26.35 5.87 34.83
C SER A 13 25.80 4.71 35.67
N GLY A 14 24.65 4.89 36.33
CA GLY A 14 24.08 3.89 37.26
C GLY A 14 22.73 3.26 36.84
N LEU A 15 22.00 3.81 35.87
CA LEU A 15 20.63 3.35 35.56
C LEU A 15 20.45 2.70 34.18
N CYS A 16 21.51 2.57 33.38
CA CYS A 16 21.44 2.01 32.02
C CYS A 16 21.70 0.49 31.94
N LEU A 17 22.05 -0.16 33.06
CA LEU A 17 22.35 -1.60 33.09
C LEU A 17 21.21 -2.51 33.59
N MET A 18 20.14 -1.97 34.20
CA MET A 18 19.00 -2.79 34.65
C MET A 18 17.82 -2.85 33.67
N CYS A 19 17.74 -1.99 32.65
CA CYS A 19 16.77 -2.15 31.56
C CYS A 19 17.24 -3.13 30.47
N MET A 20 18.50 -3.57 30.50
CA MET A 20 19.02 -4.59 29.58
C MET A 20 18.85 -6.03 30.09
N ALA A 21 18.39 -6.22 31.33
CA ALA A 21 18.19 -7.55 31.93
C ALA A 21 16.79 -8.16 31.67
N VAL A 22 15.86 -7.42 31.06
CA VAL A 22 14.58 -7.97 30.55
C VAL A 22 14.59 -8.09 29.01
N ALA A 23 15.64 -7.60 28.35
CA ALA A 23 15.88 -7.74 26.91
C ALA A 23 16.67 -9.01 26.53
N GLY A 24 17.01 -9.87 27.52
CA GLY A 24 17.79 -11.10 27.34
C GLY A 24 17.00 -12.33 26.83
N LEU A 25 15.81 -12.13 26.25
CA LEU A 25 14.96 -13.20 25.69
C LEU A 25 14.43 -12.87 24.29
N VAL A 26 15.07 -11.93 23.58
CA VAL A 26 14.94 -11.87 22.13
C VAL A 26 15.93 -12.87 21.56
N ALA A 27 15.54 -14.14 21.64
CA ALA A 27 16.20 -15.22 20.94
C ALA A 27 16.44 -14.81 19.49
N GLN A 28 17.56 -15.26 18.93
CA GLN A 28 17.70 -15.37 17.49
C GLN A 28 16.56 -16.26 16.97
N ASP A 29 15.42 -15.66 16.63
CA ASP A 29 14.23 -16.33 16.07
C ASP A 29 14.52 -16.74 14.62
N ILE A 30 15.41 -17.72 14.50
CA ILE A 30 15.66 -18.57 13.34
C ILE A 30 14.42 -19.48 13.17
N PRO A 31 14.08 -19.95 11.95
CA PRO A 31 12.97 -20.87 11.70
C PRO A 31 12.87 -21.95 12.77
N LEU A 32 11.68 -22.08 13.38
CA LEU A 32 11.39 -23.09 14.41
C LEU A 32 11.98 -24.43 13.97
N GLY A 33 12.89 -24.98 14.77
CA GLY A 33 13.37 -26.35 14.58
C GLY A 33 12.18 -27.32 14.55
N GLU A 34 12.33 -28.49 13.94
CA GLU A 34 11.21 -29.43 13.74
C GLU A 34 10.47 -29.77 15.04
N ALA A 35 11.20 -29.99 16.12
CA ALA A 35 10.61 -30.25 17.43
C ALA A 35 9.76 -29.06 17.92
N SER A 36 10.27 -27.83 17.77
CA SER A 36 9.57 -26.61 18.14
C SER A 36 8.34 -26.34 17.26
N PHE A 37 8.40 -26.68 15.97
CA PHE A 37 7.25 -26.56 15.07
C PHE A 37 6.16 -27.59 15.42
N LYS A 38 6.52 -28.85 15.70
CA LYS A 38 5.56 -29.89 16.13
C LYS A 38 4.91 -29.54 17.48
N ASP A 39 5.68 -28.98 18.41
CA ASP A 39 5.12 -28.51 19.68
C ASP A 39 4.12 -27.36 19.46
N LEU A 40 4.48 -26.38 18.62
CA LEU A 40 3.58 -25.28 18.24
C LEU A 40 2.31 -25.82 17.56
N GLN A 41 2.42 -26.79 16.66
CA GLN A 41 1.28 -27.43 16.01
C GLN A 41 0.34 -28.07 17.03
N ARG A 42 0.89 -28.79 18.02
CA ARG A 42 0.11 -29.43 19.09
C ARG A 42 -0.59 -28.39 19.96
N LYS A 43 0.12 -27.34 20.38
CA LYS A 43 -0.42 -26.23 21.16
C LYS A 43 -1.56 -25.53 20.41
N ALA A 44 -1.31 -25.17 19.14
CA ALA A 44 -2.31 -24.54 18.29
C ALA A 44 -3.54 -25.42 18.04
N GLY A 45 -3.37 -26.73 17.90
CA GLY A 45 -4.48 -27.67 17.79
C GLY A 45 -5.42 -27.62 18.99
N THR A 46 -4.85 -27.58 20.20
CA THR A 46 -5.62 -27.46 21.46
C THR A 46 -6.25 -26.06 21.58
N ALA A 47 -5.47 -25.02 21.29
CA ALA A 47 -5.89 -23.63 21.38
C ALA A 47 -6.99 -23.25 20.36
N ARG A 48 -7.09 -23.96 19.23
CA ARG A 48 -8.11 -23.70 18.20
C ARG A 48 -9.53 -23.90 18.73
N VAL A 49 -9.72 -24.81 19.68
CA VAL A 49 -11.02 -25.02 20.35
C VAL A 49 -11.42 -23.76 21.11
N ALA A 50 -10.52 -23.24 21.96
CA ALA A 50 -10.76 -22.02 22.73
C ALA A 50 -11.02 -20.81 21.81
N LEU A 51 -10.23 -20.65 20.74
CA LEU A 51 -10.45 -19.57 19.78
C LEU A 51 -11.81 -19.69 19.05
N ASN A 52 -12.23 -20.90 18.69
CA ASN A 52 -13.53 -21.12 18.07
C ASN A 52 -14.69 -20.78 19.02
N GLU A 53 -14.56 -21.06 20.32
CA GLU A 53 -15.54 -20.64 21.33
C GLU A 53 -15.64 -19.11 21.43
N LEU A 54 -14.50 -18.40 21.35
CA LEU A 54 -14.47 -16.94 21.31
C LEU A 54 -15.15 -16.40 20.04
N ILE A 55 -14.81 -16.94 18.86
CA ILE A 55 -15.40 -16.52 17.57
C ILE A 55 -16.91 -16.74 17.56
N LYS A 56 -17.38 -17.88 18.06
CA LYS A 56 -18.81 -18.23 18.16
C LYS A 56 -19.54 -17.43 19.24
N GLY A 57 -18.82 -16.74 20.12
CA GLY A 57 -19.36 -16.00 21.26
C GLY A 57 -19.86 -16.88 22.41
N THR A 58 -19.52 -18.17 22.42
CA THR A 58 -19.84 -19.08 23.54
C THR A 58 -18.93 -18.82 24.74
N LYS A 59 -17.74 -18.26 24.50
CA LYS A 59 -16.84 -17.73 25.53
C LYS A 59 -16.58 -16.25 25.27
N VAL A 60 -16.58 -15.44 26.32
CA VAL A 60 -16.24 -14.02 26.25
C VAL A 60 -14.72 -13.85 26.35
N PHE A 61 -14.12 -13.10 25.42
CA PHE A 61 -12.68 -12.80 25.50
C PHE A 61 -12.39 -11.90 26.71
N ASN A 62 -11.45 -12.32 27.55
CA ASN A 62 -10.97 -11.55 28.70
C ASN A 62 -9.48 -11.21 28.48
N PRO A 63 -9.11 -9.93 28.30
CA PRO A 63 -7.71 -9.52 28.08
C PRO A 63 -6.82 -9.67 29.33
N LYS A 64 -7.36 -10.18 30.45
CA LYS A 64 -6.60 -10.53 31.66
C LYS A 64 -6.41 -12.04 31.82
N ASP A 65 -7.07 -12.86 31.01
CA ASP A 65 -6.94 -14.31 31.06
C ASP A 65 -5.73 -14.75 30.24
N ALA A 66 -4.60 -14.98 30.92
CA ALA A 66 -3.34 -15.37 30.31
C ALA A 66 -3.45 -16.65 29.46
N ALA A 67 -4.29 -17.61 29.86
CA ALA A 67 -4.46 -18.85 29.11
C ALA A 67 -5.20 -18.60 27.78
N THR A 68 -6.22 -17.75 27.80
CA THR A 68 -6.93 -17.36 26.57
C THR A 68 -6.04 -16.51 25.66
N ILE A 69 -5.22 -15.61 26.21
CA ILE A 69 -4.25 -14.81 25.44
C ILE A 69 -3.24 -15.73 24.74
N ALA A 70 -2.60 -16.63 25.49
CA ALA A 70 -1.63 -17.57 24.96
C ALA A 70 -2.24 -18.47 23.87
N ALA A 71 -3.49 -18.92 24.05
CA ALA A 71 -4.19 -19.70 23.03
C ALA A 71 -4.37 -18.92 21.70
N VAL A 72 -4.78 -17.65 21.78
CA VAL A 72 -4.94 -16.79 20.60
C VAL A 72 -3.59 -16.58 19.90
N GLU A 73 -2.54 -16.31 20.67
CA GLU A 73 -1.18 -16.10 20.16
C GLU A 73 -0.57 -17.37 19.55
N ASP A 74 -0.74 -18.54 20.17
CA ASP A 74 -0.26 -19.81 19.65
C ASP A 74 -0.93 -20.18 18.32
N VAL A 75 -2.24 -19.94 18.18
CA VAL A 75 -2.94 -20.15 16.91
C VAL A 75 -2.45 -19.17 15.84
N ALA A 76 -2.33 -17.89 16.16
CA ALA A 76 -1.80 -16.89 15.24
C ALA A 76 -0.37 -17.23 14.81
N ARG A 77 0.50 -17.61 15.76
CA ARG A 77 1.87 -18.02 15.50
C ARG A 77 1.93 -19.26 14.62
N TYR A 78 1.20 -20.32 14.96
CA TYR A 78 1.16 -21.54 14.15
C TYR A 78 0.74 -21.26 12.72
N GLN A 79 -0.29 -20.43 12.54
CA GLN A 79 -0.76 -20.01 11.23
C GLN A 79 0.35 -19.36 10.41
N ILE A 80 1.19 -18.49 11.01
CA ILE A 80 2.32 -17.90 10.30
C ILE A 80 3.38 -18.95 9.96
N TYR A 81 3.79 -19.72 10.95
CA TYR A 81 4.90 -20.65 10.77
C TYR A 81 4.53 -21.83 9.85
N SER A 82 3.24 -22.19 9.72
CA SER A 82 2.82 -23.32 8.87
C SER A 82 3.10 -23.10 7.40
N PHE A 83 2.97 -21.86 6.90
CA PHE A 83 3.25 -21.51 5.51
C PHE A 83 4.71 -21.07 5.25
N THR A 84 5.54 -21.02 6.30
CA THR A 84 6.96 -20.66 6.20
C THR A 84 7.91 -21.76 6.64
N TYR A 85 7.39 -22.89 7.15
CA TYR A 85 8.21 -24.01 7.60
C TYR A 85 8.77 -24.80 6.40
N PRO A 86 10.10 -24.95 6.27
CA PRO A 86 10.74 -25.56 5.09
C PRO A 86 10.20 -26.93 4.71
N LYS A 87 9.94 -27.84 5.66
CA LYS A 87 9.42 -29.18 5.30
C LYS A 87 8.02 -29.15 4.69
N ASN A 88 7.19 -28.16 5.02
CA ASN A 88 5.90 -27.96 4.37
C ASN A 88 6.08 -27.42 2.94
N ILE A 89 7.22 -26.78 2.67
CA ILE A 89 7.57 -26.12 1.41
C ILE A 89 8.45 -27.00 0.50
N GLU A 90 9.20 -27.97 1.02
CA GLU A 90 10.25 -28.71 0.28
C GLU A 90 9.81 -30.12 -0.18
N ASN A 91 8.93 -30.84 0.54
CA ASN A 91 8.74 -32.30 0.33
C ASN A 91 7.50 -32.80 -0.46
N LYS A 92 6.89 -32.03 -1.36
CA LYS A 92 5.69 -32.43 -2.16
C LYS A 92 5.73 -31.84 -3.58
N THR A 93 5.19 -32.58 -4.55
CA THR A 93 5.13 -32.22 -5.98
C THR A 93 3.98 -31.26 -6.35
N ASP A 94 2.89 -31.20 -5.57
CA ASP A 94 1.70 -30.34 -5.81
C ASP A 94 1.44 -29.29 -4.71
N LYS A 95 2.39 -28.39 -4.44
CA LYS A 95 2.33 -27.48 -3.27
C LYS A 95 1.52 -26.20 -3.46
N GLY A 96 1.37 -25.71 -4.68
CA GLY A 96 0.65 -24.47 -4.96
C GLY A 96 -0.78 -24.48 -4.39
N PRO A 97 -1.58 -25.52 -4.67
CA PRO A 97 -2.94 -25.64 -4.15
C PRO A 97 -3.03 -25.72 -2.62
N GLU A 98 -2.16 -26.51 -1.98
CA GLU A 98 -2.18 -26.70 -0.53
C GLU A 98 -1.76 -25.43 0.22
N LEU A 99 -0.71 -24.75 -0.24
CA LEU A 99 -0.31 -23.48 0.35
C LEU A 99 -1.43 -22.44 0.19
N ASN A 100 -2.04 -22.34 -0.99
CA ASN A 100 -3.17 -21.44 -1.22
C ASN A 100 -4.37 -21.79 -0.33
N LYS A 101 -4.65 -23.07 -0.12
CA LYS A 101 -5.69 -23.51 0.84
C LYS A 101 -5.39 -23.03 2.25
N GLN A 102 -4.14 -23.15 2.72
CA GLN A 102 -3.74 -22.64 4.04
C GLN A 102 -3.89 -21.12 4.15
N PHE A 103 -3.53 -20.37 3.11
CA PHE A 103 -3.79 -18.92 3.05
C PHE A 103 -5.29 -18.60 3.13
N LEU A 104 -6.12 -19.34 2.42
CA LEU A 104 -7.58 -19.14 2.44
C LEU A 104 -8.18 -19.47 3.81
N GLU A 105 -7.75 -20.56 4.46
CA GLU A 105 -8.18 -20.91 5.81
C GLU A 105 -7.78 -19.82 6.82
N ALA A 106 -6.54 -19.32 6.69
CA ALA A 106 -6.04 -18.20 7.48
C ALA A 106 -6.87 -16.92 7.31
N GLU A 107 -7.20 -16.57 6.05
CA GLU A 107 -8.05 -15.43 5.73
C GLU A 107 -9.49 -15.59 6.22
N GLN A 108 -10.06 -16.79 6.10
CA GLN A 108 -11.39 -17.10 6.63
C GLN A 108 -11.43 -16.96 8.15
N GLN A 109 -10.40 -17.42 8.86
CA GLN A 109 -10.30 -17.30 10.30
C GLN A 109 -10.15 -15.83 10.75
N MET A 110 -9.30 -15.06 10.08
CA MET A 110 -9.19 -13.61 10.26
C MET A 110 -10.53 -12.90 10.04
N ARG A 111 -11.22 -13.23 8.94
CA ARG A 111 -12.54 -12.70 8.61
C ARG A 111 -13.59 -13.07 9.68
N ALA A 112 -13.58 -14.31 10.17
CA ALA A 112 -14.51 -14.76 11.20
C ALA A 112 -14.33 -14.00 12.52
N ILE A 113 -13.08 -13.73 12.92
CA ILE A 113 -12.78 -12.90 14.09
C ILE A 113 -13.25 -11.46 13.87
N LEU A 114 -12.98 -10.90 12.69
CA LEU A 114 -13.38 -9.55 12.29
C LEU A 114 -14.90 -9.33 12.26
N LEU A 115 -15.68 -10.37 11.93
CA LEU A 115 -17.13 -10.33 11.77
C LEU A 115 -17.90 -10.93 12.97
N SER A 116 -17.22 -11.23 14.09
CA SER A 116 -17.89 -11.79 15.27
C SER A 116 -18.75 -10.73 15.97
N ASP A 117 -20.04 -10.69 15.64
CA ASP A 117 -21.02 -9.75 16.18
C ASP A 117 -21.45 -10.04 17.62
N LYS A 118 -21.31 -11.29 18.08
CA LYS A 118 -21.99 -11.78 19.29
C LYS A 118 -21.43 -11.24 20.62
N ASN A 119 -20.32 -10.48 20.62
CA ASN A 119 -19.72 -9.85 21.82
C ASN A 119 -18.81 -8.64 21.47
N ARG A 120 -19.34 -7.65 20.73
CA ARG A 120 -18.59 -6.55 20.08
C ARG A 120 -17.44 -5.90 20.88
N LEU A 121 -17.63 -5.56 22.16
CA LEU A 121 -16.58 -4.92 22.97
C LEU A 121 -15.38 -5.85 23.23
N ASN A 122 -15.65 -7.13 23.47
CA ASN A 122 -14.62 -8.14 23.71
C ASN A 122 -14.02 -8.66 22.39
N THR A 123 -14.81 -8.63 21.30
CA THR A 123 -14.30 -8.84 19.93
C THR A 123 -13.19 -7.85 19.61
N GLN A 124 -13.22 -6.63 20.15
CA GLN A 124 -12.23 -5.62 19.80
C GLN A 124 -10.83 -5.95 20.32
N ALA A 125 -10.74 -6.31 21.60
CA ALA A 125 -9.47 -6.71 22.21
C ALA A 125 -8.96 -8.04 21.61
N LEU A 126 -9.87 -8.92 21.20
CA LEU A 126 -9.51 -10.14 20.45
C LEU A 126 -8.94 -9.83 19.07
N VAL A 127 -9.56 -8.91 18.31
CA VAL A 127 -9.04 -8.45 17.00
C VAL A 127 -7.65 -7.84 17.18
N ASP A 128 -7.49 -6.92 18.14
CA ASP A 128 -6.20 -6.30 18.47
C ASP A 128 -5.12 -7.34 18.73
N LEU A 129 -5.42 -8.32 19.60
CA LEU A 129 -4.48 -9.36 19.98
C LEU A 129 -4.14 -10.27 18.79
N TYR A 130 -5.14 -10.80 18.11
CA TYR A 130 -4.94 -11.77 17.04
C TYR A 130 -4.25 -11.15 15.83
N TYR A 131 -4.70 -9.98 15.35
CA TYR A 131 -4.03 -9.26 14.27
C TYR A 131 -2.63 -8.80 14.70
N GLY A 132 -2.48 -8.29 15.93
CA GLY A 132 -1.18 -7.91 16.47
C GLY A 132 -0.18 -9.06 16.46
N ALA A 133 -0.61 -10.26 16.85
CA ALA A 133 0.19 -11.47 16.81
C ALA A 133 0.51 -11.91 15.37
N ILE A 134 -0.44 -11.90 14.44
CA ILE A 134 -0.22 -12.19 13.02
C ILE A 134 0.82 -11.23 12.42
N ILE A 135 0.66 -9.92 12.63
CA ILE A 135 1.56 -8.89 12.10
C ILE A 135 2.97 -9.01 12.71
N SER A 136 3.06 -9.26 14.01
CA SER A 136 4.35 -9.39 14.70
C SER A 136 5.09 -10.66 14.26
N ASN A 137 4.41 -11.80 14.19
CA ASN A 137 5.02 -13.04 13.74
C ASN A 137 5.42 -13.00 12.26
N THR A 138 4.61 -12.38 11.38
CA THR A 138 5.00 -12.17 9.97
C THR A 138 6.24 -11.29 9.86
N ALA A 139 6.34 -10.22 10.64
CA ALA A 139 7.53 -9.37 10.67
C ALA A 139 8.78 -10.11 11.18
N THR A 140 8.63 -11.03 12.13
CA THR A 140 9.73 -11.90 12.59
C THR A 140 10.16 -12.84 11.46
N VAL A 141 9.23 -13.57 10.85
CA VAL A 141 9.55 -14.54 9.80
C VAL A 141 10.08 -13.88 8.52
N ALA A 142 9.64 -12.66 8.21
CA ALA A 142 10.15 -11.87 7.10
C ALA A 142 11.64 -11.48 7.23
N LYS A 143 12.26 -11.67 8.40
CA LYS A 143 13.70 -11.46 8.62
C LYS A 143 14.54 -12.72 8.42
N THR A 144 13.92 -13.87 8.17
CA THR A 144 14.65 -15.14 7.96
C THR A 144 15.40 -15.15 6.63
N ASP A 145 16.40 -16.02 6.50
CA ASP A 145 17.19 -16.14 5.26
C ASP A 145 16.46 -16.88 4.13
N ASN A 146 15.36 -17.58 4.43
CA ASN A 146 14.57 -18.29 3.43
C ASN A 146 13.63 -17.34 2.66
N LEU A 147 13.89 -17.18 1.35
CA LEU A 147 13.12 -16.30 0.47
C LEU A 147 11.61 -16.61 0.46
N VAL A 148 11.24 -17.89 0.37
CA VAL A 148 9.84 -18.32 0.30
C VAL A 148 9.12 -17.99 1.61
N SER A 149 9.75 -18.23 2.75
CA SER A 149 9.25 -17.85 4.07
C SER A 149 9.02 -16.35 4.18
N ARG A 150 9.97 -15.51 3.72
CA ARG A 150 9.82 -14.05 3.73
C ARG A 150 8.65 -13.57 2.89
N VAL A 151 8.58 -14.05 1.65
CA VAL A 151 7.52 -13.70 0.69
C VAL A 151 6.15 -14.09 1.23
N ASN A 152 6.00 -15.32 1.75
CA ASN A 152 4.72 -15.78 2.30
C ASN A 152 4.30 -14.99 3.54
N ALA A 153 5.25 -14.64 4.43
CA ALA A 153 4.97 -13.81 5.59
C ALA A 153 4.45 -12.42 5.19
N LEU A 154 5.10 -11.76 4.23
CA LEU A 154 4.65 -10.44 3.74
C LEU A 154 3.34 -10.51 2.94
N ARG A 155 3.11 -11.61 2.20
CA ARG A 155 1.81 -11.89 1.57
C ARG A 155 0.71 -11.94 2.63
N MET A 156 0.93 -12.65 3.74
CA MET A 156 -0.05 -12.72 4.84
C MET A 156 -0.29 -11.36 5.49
N MET A 157 0.76 -10.55 5.66
CA MET A 157 0.64 -9.17 6.16
C MET A 157 -0.25 -8.32 5.23
N GLY A 158 -0.06 -8.44 3.91
CA GLY A 158 -0.93 -7.79 2.92
C GLY A 158 -2.37 -8.30 2.93
N SER A 159 -2.58 -9.61 3.12
CA SER A 159 -3.93 -10.19 3.29
C SER A 159 -4.63 -9.67 4.55
N ALA A 160 -3.92 -9.58 5.67
CA ALA A 160 -4.45 -9.00 6.91
C ALA A 160 -4.89 -7.55 6.69
N ALA A 161 -4.06 -6.74 6.03
CA ALA A 161 -4.40 -5.35 5.67
C ALA A 161 -5.60 -5.26 4.72
N SER A 162 -5.65 -6.12 3.69
CA SER A 162 -6.77 -6.18 2.73
C SER A 162 -8.10 -6.50 3.42
N LEU A 163 -8.11 -7.48 4.33
CA LEU A 163 -9.32 -7.83 5.07
C LEU A 163 -9.85 -6.67 5.93
N LEU A 164 -8.94 -5.87 6.50
CA LEU A 164 -9.32 -4.64 7.22
C LEU A 164 -9.92 -3.59 6.27
N ALA A 165 -9.49 -3.55 5.01
CA ALA A 165 -10.01 -2.64 3.98
C ALA A 165 -11.31 -3.12 3.30
N THR A 166 -11.65 -4.42 3.32
CA THR A 166 -12.86 -4.94 2.63
C THR A 166 -14.19 -4.66 3.33
N ARG A 167 -14.30 -3.58 4.13
CA ARG A 167 -15.51 -3.26 4.88
C ARG A 167 -16.40 -2.30 4.10
N ASP A 168 -17.68 -2.65 3.95
CA ASP A 168 -18.68 -1.68 3.51
C ASP A 168 -18.90 -0.61 4.59
N GLU A 169 -19.46 0.53 4.18
CA GLU A 169 -19.70 1.68 5.07
C GLU A 169 -20.57 1.30 6.29
N ALA A 170 -21.55 0.42 6.09
CA ALA A 170 -22.40 -0.12 7.15
C ALA A 170 -21.56 -0.91 8.17
N SER A 171 -20.61 -1.73 7.71
CA SER A 171 -19.68 -2.48 8.52
C SER A 171 -18.68 -1.57 9.21
N LEU A 172 -18.19 -0.49 8.59
CA LEU A 172 -17.31 0.48 9.27
C LEU A 172 -18.04 1.25 10.39
N LYS A 173 -19.32 1.55 10.19
CA LYS A 173 -20.17 2.22 11.20
C LYS A 173 -20.65 1.27 12.30
N ALA A 174 -20.88 0.00 11.99
CA ALA A 174 -21.44 -0.99 12.92
C ALA A 174 -20.40 -1.92 13.57
N ILE A 175 -19.24 -2.13 12.92
CA ILE A 175 -18.29 -3.20 13.24
C ILE A 175 -16.85 -2.69 13.07
N VAL A 176 -16.14 -2.62 14.20
CA VAL A 176 -14.76 -2.14 14.43
C VAL A 176 -14.69 -0.71 14.97
N ASN A 177 -14.31 -0.64 16.24
CA ASN A 177 -13.88 0.55 16.93
C ASN A 177 -12.72 1.16 16.12
N ILE A 178 -12.96 2.31 15.49
CA ILE A 178 -11.98 3.11 14.73
C ILE A 178 -10.56 3.09 15.38
N PRO A 179 -10.41 3.26 16.71
CA PRO A 179 -9.16 3.04 17.44
C PRO A 179 -8.37 1.78 17.08
N THR A 180 -9.01 0.62 16.95
CA THR A 180 -8.32 -0.62 16.56
C THR A 180 -7.90 -0.57 15.11
N LEU A 181 -8.76 -0.09 14.21
CA LEU A 181 -8.40 0.00 12.80
C LEU A 181 -7.14 0.87 12.62
N ILE A 182 -7.08 2.00 13.34
CA ILE A 182 -5.91 2.89 13.38
C ILE A 182 -4.72 2.17 14.02
N LYS A 183 -4.87 1.57 15.20
CA LYS A 183 -3.79 0.88 15.92
C LYS A 183 -3.17 -0.26 15.09
N THR A 184 -4.01 -1.09 14.47
CA THR A 184 -3.57 -2.21 13.62
C THR A 184 -2.96 -1.71 12.32
N GLY A 185 -3.54 -0.68 11.68
CA GLY A 185 -2.95 -0.03 10.51
C GLY A 185 -1.57 0.58 10.79
N ASP A 186 -1.41 1.26 11.93
CA ASP A 186 -0.15 1.85 12.37
C ASP A 186 0.90 0.79 12.72
N LEU A 187 0.47 -0.36 13.24
CA LEU A 187 1.35 -1.50 13.47
C LEU A 187 1.79 -2.13 12.14
N LEU A 188 0.89 -2.26 11.16
CA LEU A 188 1.22 -2.73 9.81
C LEU A 188 2.28 -1.84 9.15
N LEU A 189 2.06 -0.52 9.14
CA LEU A 189 3.03 0.45 8.58
C LEU A 189 4.39 0.37 9.30
N ASP A 190 4.38 0.29 10.63
CA ASP A 190 5.60 0.14 11.43
C ASP A 190 6.40 -1.11 11.07
N LYS A 191 5.72 -2.25 10.99
CA LYS A 191 6.36 -3.54 10.76
C LYS A 191 6.77 -3.77 9.31
N VAL A 192 6.07 -3.16 8.35
CA VAL A 192 6.40 -3.30 6.92
C VAL A 192 7.51 -2.34 6.48
N ALA A 193 7.65 -1.18 7.12
CA ALA A 193 8.60 -0.14 6.72
C ALA A 193 10.06 -0.63 6.51
N PRO A 194 10.64 -1.49 7.37
CA PRO A 194 11.99 -2.01 7.17
C PRO A 194 12.15 -2.80 5.86
N PHE A 195 11.10 -3.48 5.42
CA PHE A 195 11.12 -4.32 4.21
C PHE A 195 10.87 -3.53 2.93
N VAL A 196 10.32 -2.31 3.01
CA VAL A 196 10.23 -1.42 1.84
C VAL A 196 11.53 -0.62 1.70
N THR A 197 12.07 -0.14 2.83
CA THR A 197 13.29 0.68 2.86
C THR A 197 14.57 -0.12 2.58
N LYS A 198 14.68 -1.33 3.17
CA LYS A 198 15.90 -2.14 3.11
C LYS A 198 15.57 -3.63 3.00
N ALA A 199 14.83 -3.99 1.96
CA ALA A 199 14.57 -5.40 1.65
C ALA A 199 15.88 -6.15 1.30
N PRO A 200 16.04 -7.41 1.73
CA PRO A 200 17.15 -8.27 1.32
C PRO A 200 17.11 -8.65 -0.17
N ASP A 201 15.92 -8.62 -0.78
CA ASP A 201 15.70 -8.96 -2.19
C ASP A 201 14.44 -8.26 -2.74
N GLU A 202 14.29 -8.28 -4.07
CA GLU A 202 13.21 -7.60 -4.80
C GLU A 202 11.83 -8.23 -4.58
N ALA A 203 11.74 -9.55 -4.38
CA ALA A 203 10.46 -10.22 -4.14
C ALA A 203 9.91 -9.86 -2.76
N THR A 204 10.78 -9.82 -1.74
CA THR A 204 10.46 -9.33 -0.41
C THR A 204 9.99 -7.87 -0.49
N ARG A 205 10.69 -7.01 -1.25
CA ARG A 205 10.28 -5.62 -1.47
C ARG A 205 8.92 -5.51 -2.14
N TYR A 206 8.65 -6.33 -3.16
CA TYR A 206 7.38 -6.37 -3.89
C TYR A 206 6.20 -6.65 -2.95
N TYR A 207 6.29 -7.70 -2.13
CA TYR A 207 5.21 -8.04 -1.21
C TYR A 207 5.10 -7.06 -0.03
N ALA A 208 6.20 -6.44 0.40
CA ALA A 208 6.16 -5.36 1.36
C ALA A 208 5.40 -4.13 0.82
N LEU A 209 5.68 -3.72 -0.42
CA LEU A 209 4.94 -2.64 -1.09
C LEU A 209 3.45 -2.97 -1.24
N ARG A 210 3.13 -4.22 -1.57
CA ARG A 210 1.75 -4.70 -1.61
C ARG A 210 1.08 -4.60 -0.24
N ALA A 211 1.77 -4.95 0.85
CA ALA A 211 1.23 -4.79 2.19
C ALA A 211 1.02 -3.31 2.56
N VAL A 212 1.94 -2.41 2.18
CA VAL A 212 1.74 -0.95 2.31
C VAL A 212 0.50 -0.52 1.54
N ARG A 213 0.38 -0.90 0.27
CA ARG A 213 -0.76 -0.59 -0.60
C ARG A 213 -2.08 -0.96 0.05
N GLU A 214 -2.21 -2.21 0.52
CA GLU A 214 -3.44 -2.66 1.18
C GLU A 214 -3.69 -1.94 2.50
N THR A 215 -2.64 -1.61 3.26
CA THR A 215 -2.77 -0.83 4.50
C THR A 215 -3.23 0.60 4.23
N LEU A 216 -2.77 1.24 3.14
CA LEU A 216 -3.18 2.59 2.79
C LEU A 216 -4.62 2.67 2.29
N LYS A 217 -5.20 1.58 1.75
CA LYS A 217 -6.64 1.53 1.50
C LYS A 217 -7.46 1.67 2.78
N VAL A 218 -6.97 1.13 3.90
CA VAL A 218 -7.59 1.35 5.22
C VAL A 218 -7.58 2.85 5.57
N ASN A 219 -6.48 3.54 5.32
CA ASN A 219 -6.36 4.99 5.55
C ASN A 219 -7.31 5.79 4.65
N GLN A 220 -7.45 5.39 3.39
CA GLN A 220 -8.39 6.01 2.45
C GLN A 220 -9.83 5.86 2.96
N LEU A 221 -10.24 4.66 3.35
CA LEU A 221 -11.57 4.40 3.92
C LEU A 221 -11.82 5.23 5.19
N LEU A 222 -10.82 5.31 6.07
CA LEU A 222 -10.90 6.15 7.27
C LEU A 222 -11.15 7.62 6.89
N ARG A 223 -10.41 8.18 5.93
CA ARG A 223 -10.55 9.60 5.56
C ARG A 223 -11.84 9.91 4.82
N GLU A 224 -12.32 9.00 3.96
CA GLU A 224 -13.57 9.15 3.22
C GLU A 224 -14.78 9.17 4.16
N ASN A 225 -14.78 8.29 5.16
CA ASN A 225 -15.91 8.14 6.09
C ASN A 225 -15.77 9.00 7.36
N LEU A 226 -14.53 9.30 7.78
CA LEU A 226 -14.19 9.94 9.06
C LEU A 226 -12.98 10.89 8.88
N PRO A 227 -13.16 12.08 8.29
CA PRO A 227 -12.06 12.97 7.89
C PRO A 227 -11.07 13.36 9.00
N ALA A 228 -11.50 13.33 10.27
CA ALA A 228 -10.64 13.62 11.43
C ALA A 228 -9.79 12.43 11.89
N LYS A 229 -9.85 11.28 11.19
CA LYS A 229 -9.18 10.04 11.55
C LYS A 229 -8.30 9.59 10.39
N SER A 230 -7.07 9.25 10.70
CA SER A 230 -6.10 8.71 9.75
C SER A 230 -5.16 7.75 10.48
N LEU A 231 -4.42 6.98 9.68
CA LEU A 231 -3.20 6.35 10.16
C LEU A 231 -2.14 7.41 10.48
N ASN A 232 -1.06 6.99 11.14
CA ASN A 232 0.07 7.82 11.49
C ASN A 232 0.76 8.36 10.22
N PRO A 233 0.71 9.68 9.97
CA PRO A 233 1.18 10.25 8.71
C PRO A 233 2.71 10.19 8.56
N THR A 234 3.47 10.13 9.66
CA THR A 234 4.92 9.95 9.63
C THR A 234 5.30 8.55 9.17
N LYS A 235 4.62 7.52 9.70
CA LYS A 235 4.83 6.13 9.26
C LYS A 235 4.42 5.91 7.81
N GLU A 236 3.30 6.52 7.40
CA GLU A 236 2.86 6.57 6.00
C GLU A 236 3.95 7.21 5.12
N ALA A 237 4.47 8.38 5.50
CA ALA A 237 5.51 9.08 4.75
C ALA A 237 6.81 8.26 4.62
N ILE A 238 7.25 7.55 5.67
CA ILE A 238 8.45 6.68 5.61
C ILE A 238 8.28 5.61 4.52
N CYS A 239 7.16 4.90 4.53
CA CYS A 239 6.89 3.83 3.56
C CYS A 239 6.80 4.38 2.12
N LEU A 240 6.11 5.51 1.95
CA LEU A 240 5.90 6.09 0.64
C LEU A 240 7.13 6.80 0.07
N LYS A 241 7.99 7.38 0.91
CA LYS A 241 9.30 7.89 0.49
C LYS A 241 10.17 6.76 -0.08
N ALA A 242 10.18 5.60 0.57
CA ALA A 242 10.89 4.42 0.06
C ALA A 242 10.29 3.91 -1.26
N ALA A 243 8.96 3.91 -1.39
CA ALA A 243 8.29 3.60 -2.66
C ALA A 243 8.65 4.62 -3.76
N ALA A 244 8.68 5.92 -3.45
CA ALA A 244 9.08 6.96 -4.37
C ALA A 244 10.53 6.83 -4.84
N GLN A 245 11.45 6.50 -3.94
CA GLN A 245 12.85 6.22 -4.30
C GLN A 245 12.94 5.10 -5.32
N LEU A 246 12.17 4.03 -5.16
CA LEU A 246 12.14 2.93 -6.14
C LEU A 246 11.56 3.35 -7.49
N VAL A 247 10.59 4.26 -7.51
CA VAL A 247 10.01 4.78 -8.75
C VAL A 247 11.00 5.64 -9.53
N THR A 248 11.73 6.50 -8.83
CA THR A 248 12.63 7.48 -9.45
C THR A 248 14.06 6.97 -9.67
N ALA A 249 14.49 5.94 -8.94
CA ALA A 249 15.83 5.41 -9.08
C ALA A 249 15.96 4.57 -10.37
N PRO A 250 17.10 4.68 -11.08
CA PRO A 250 17.42 3.74 -12.14
C PRO A 250 17.60 2.33 -11.57
N PRO A 251 17.35 1.27 -12.37
CA PRO A 251 17.61 -0.10 -11.94
C PRO A 251 19.09 -0.30 -11.62
N ALA A 252 19.39 -1.18 -10.67
CA ALA A 252 20.76 -1.45 -10.23
C ALA A 252 21.58 -2.30 -11.21
N TYR A 253 20.94 -2.98 -12.15
CA TYR A 253 21.58 -3.80 -13.16
C TYR A 253 21.86 -2.99 -14.44
N ALA A 254 22.74 -3.52 -15.29
CA ALA A 254 23.22 -2.80 -16.49
C ALA A 254 22.08 -2.35 -17.40
N LEU A 255 22.11 -1.07 -17.81
CA LEU A 255 21.12 -0.45 -18.69
C LEU A 255 21.12 -1.01 -20.12
N GLU A 256 22.12 -1.83 -20.45
CA GLU A 256 22.26 -2.49 -21.75
C GLU A 256 21.39 -3.74 -21.89
N LEU A 257 20.67 -4.15 -20.83
CA LEU A 257 19.73 -5.25 -20.94
C LEU A 257 18.67 -4.93 -22.01
N PRO A 258 18.29 -5.91 -22.85
CA PRO A 258 17.19 -5.74 -23.79
C PRO A 258 15.96 -5.20 -23.07
N LYS A 259 15.26 -4.21 -23.65
CA LYS A 259 14.08 -3.56 -23.05
C LYS A 259 12.96 -4.53 -22.63
N ASN A 260 12.97 -5.74 -23.17
CA ASN A 260 12.00 -6.82 -22.94
C ASN A 260 12.62 -8.02 -22.21
N SER A 261 13.77 -7.86 -21.55
CA SER A 261 14.34 -8.93 -20.72
C SER A 261 13.45 -9.22 -19.50
N ALA A 262 13.55 -10.43 -18.96
CA ALA A 262 12.77 -10.82 -17.79
C ALA A 262 13.10 -9.95 -16.56
N GLU A 263 14.34 -9.49 -16.44
CA GLU A 263 14.81 -8.60 -15.38
C GLU A 263 14.18 -7.21 -15.51
N MET A 264 14.15 -6.65 -16.73
CA MET A 264 13.50 -5.37 -17.01
C MET A 264 12.00 -5.41 -16.71
N GLU A 265 11.35 -6.51 -17.07
CA GLU A 265 9.94 -6.73 -16.78
C GLU A 265 9.68 -6.96 -15.28
N GLY A 266 10.59 -7.65 -14.59
CA GLY A 266 10.59 -7.81 -13.14
C GLY A 266 10.65 -6.47 -12.41
N PHE A 267 11.59 -5.60 -12.80
CA PHE A 267 11.72 -4.25 -12.26
C PHE A 267 10.48 -3.39 -12.52
N ARG A 268 9.94 -3.39 -13.75
CA ARG A 268 8.68 -2.70 -14.06
C ARG A 268 7.52 -3.24 -13.21
N GLY A 269 7.48 -4.55 -12.99
CA GLY A 269 6.52 -5.18 -12.08
C GLY A 269 6.64 -4.65 -10.64
N LEU A 270 7.86 -4.51 -10.14
CA LEU A 270 8.16 -3.96 -8.82
C LEU A 270 7.84 -2.45 -8.73
N ARG A 271 8.26 -1.66 -9.71
CA ARG A 271 7.99 -0.22 -9.79
C ARG A 271 6.49 0.07 -9.87
N ARG A 272 5.74 -0.68 -10.68
CA ARG A 272 4.28 -0.60 -10.73
C ARG A 272 3.62 -0.85 -9.38
N GLU A 273 4.17 -1.76 -8.57
CA GLU A 273 3.65 -1.99 -7.22
C GLU A 273 3.97 -0.82 -6.28
N ALA A 274 5.13 -0.17 -6.44
CA ALA A 274 5.44 1.07 -5.74
C ALA A 274 4.51 2.23 -6.15
N ILE A 275 4.23 2.36 -7.45
CA ILE A 275 3.24 3.32 -7.99
C ILE A 275 1.86 3.06 -7.37
N ARG A 276 1.43 1.81 -7.29
CA ARG A 276 0.15 1.47 -6.64
C ARG A 276 0.13 1.81 -5.14
N ALA A 277 1.24 1.62 -4.43
CA ALA A 277 1.34 2.03 -3.03
C ALA A 277 1.21 3.56 -2.91
N LEU A 278 1.94 4.33 -3.73
CA LEU A 278 1.85 5.80 -3.82
C LEU A 278 0.44 6.26 -4.20
N ALA A 279 -0.22 5.59 -5.14
CA ALA A 279 -1.57 5.89 -5.59
C ALA A 279 -2.64 5.72 -4.50
N ASN A 280 -2.37 4.92 -3.47
CA ASN A 280 -3.25 4.78 -2.31
C ASN A 280 -2.92 5.77 -1.19
N ALA A 281 -1.89 6.61 -1.34
CA ALA A 281 -1.71 7.76 -0.46
C ALA A 281 -2.93 8.67 -0.63
N SER A 282 -3.66 8.95 0.44
CA SER A 282 -4.91 9.71 0.30
C SER A 282 -4.68 11.23 0.19
N SER A 283 -3.44 11.69 0.42
CA SER A 283 -3.07 13.11 0.38
C SER A 283 -2.01 13.40 -0.68
N PRO A 284 -2.12 14.50 -1.44
CA PRO A 284 -1.08 14.92 -2.38
C PRO A 284 0.20 15.40 -1.67
N LEU A 285 0.10 15.81 -0.40
CA LEU A 285 1.22 16.26 0.43
C LEU A 285 1.19 15.55 1.79
N LEU A 286 2.34 15.05 2.21
CA LEU A 286 2.57 14.38 3.49
C LEU A 286 3.61 15.15 4.31
N PRO A 287 3.80 14.82 5.62
CA PRO A 287 4.81 15.46 6.46
C PRO A 287 6.22 15.43 5.85
N GLU A 288 7.08 16.32 6.36
CA GLU A 288 8.45 16.49 5.86
C GLU A 288 8.49 16.83 4.35
N ASP A 289 7.50 17.62 3.91
CA ASP A 289 7.37 18.15 2.56
C ASP A 289 7.33 17.11 1.43
N PHE A 290 7.00 15.87 1.75
CA PHE A 290 6.94 14.80 0.76
C PHE A 290 5.66 14.84 -0.06
N SER A 291 5.80 14.79 -1.39
CA SER A 291 4.70 14.91 -2.35
C SER A 291 4.54 13.63 -3.17
N PRO A 292 3.65 12.69 -2.76
CA PRO A 292 3.30 11.53 -3.57
C PRO A 292 2.77 11.91 -4.96
N VAL A 293 1.95 12.96 -5.05
CA VAL A 293 1.34 13.40 -6.31
C VAL A 293 2.40 13.79 -7.33
N TYR A 294 3.49 14.42 -6.89
CA TYR A 294 4.60 14.82 -7.76
C TYR A 294 5.32 13.60 -8.34
N VAL A 295 5.55 12.55 -7.53
CA VAL A 295 6.19 11.32 -7.98
C VAL A 295 5.33 10.58 -9.00
N LEU A 296 4.01 10.52 -8.77
CA LEU A 296 3.08 9.95 -9.75
C LEU A 296 3.03 10.76 -11.04
N ALA A 297 3.15 12.09 -10.94
CA ALA A 297 3.18 12.98 -12.09
C ALA A 297 4.42 12.79 -12.96
N LEU A 298 5.58 12.51 -12.34
CA LEU A 298 6.79 12.08 -13.06
C LEU A 298 6.51 10.77 -13.83
N CYS A 299 5.81 9.81 -13.24
CA CYS A 299 5.49 8.56 -13.95
C CYS A 299 4.71 8.78 -15.24
N ILE A 300 3.78 9.74 -15.27
CA ILE A 300 2.93 9.96 -16.45
C ILE A 300 3.52 10.95 -17.46
N ASN A 301 4.40 11.88 -17.04
CA ASN A 301 4.90 12.97 -17.89
C ASN A 301 6.41 12.98 -18.11
N ASP A 302 7.21 12.25 -17.33
CA ASP A 302 8.67 12.31 -17.41
C ASP A 302 9.26 11.13 -18.21
N PRO A 303 9.74 11.36 -19.44
CA PRO A 303 10.44 10.33 -20.20
C PRO A 303 11.89 10.12 -19.72
N GLY A 304 12.36 10.90 -18.74
CA GLY A 304 13.65 10.73 -18.07
C GLY A 304 13.67 9.55 -17.09
N LEU A 305 12.52 8.98 -16.74
CA LEU A 305 12.48 7.71 -15.99
C LEU A 305 13.15 6.61 -16.81
N ASN A 306 14.03 5.85 -16.16
CA ASN A 306 14.78 4.79 -16.81
C ASN A 306 14.54 3.44 -16.09
N PRO A 307 13.94 2.43 -16.74
CA PRO A 307 13.29 2.51 -18.06
C PRO A 307 12.11 3.48 -18.07
N GLU A 308 11.70 3.95 -19.25
CA GLU A 308 10.47 4.74 -19.37
C GLU A 308 9.30 3.97 -18.74
N ALA A 309 8.43 4.70 -18.03
CA ALA A 309 7.21 4.13 -17.49
C ALA A 309 6.34 3.57 -18.63
N ARG A 310 5.84 2.34 -18.44
CA ARG A 310 4.90 1.73 -19.38
C ARG A 310 3.51 2.33 -19.23
N LEU A 311 2.67 2.11 -20.24
CA LEU A 311 1.31 2.64 -20.24
C LEU A 311 0.49 2.19 -19.03
N ASP A 312 0.68 0.95 -18.56
CA ASP A 312 0.00 0.43 -17.38
C ASP A 312 0.50 1.06 -16.07
N GLU A 313 1.80 1.38 -15.97
CA GLU A 313 2.37 2.16 -14.86
C GLU A 313 1.80 3.58 -14.86
N MET A 314 1.73 4.20 -16.04
CA MET A 314 1.15 5.54 -16.21
C MET A 314 -0.33 5.59 -15.85
N ALA A 315 -1.10 4.57 -16.24
CA ALA A 315 -2.53 4.46 -15.92
C ALA A 315 -2.77 4.36 -14.41
N GLU A 316 -1.98 3.55 -13.70
CA GLU A 316 -2.08 3.43 -12.23
C GLU A 316 -1.70 4.75 -11.54
N ALA A 317 -0.68 5.45 -12.05
CA ALA A 317 -0.27 6.75 -11.53
C ALA A 317 -1.35 7.83 -11.75
N ALA A 318 -1.92 7.92 -12.95
CA ALA A 318 -3.00 8.86 -13.26
C ALA A 318 -4.26 8.60 -12.43
N ALA A 319 -4.65 7.34 -12.27
CA ALA A 319 -5.75 6.94 -11.39
C ALA A 319 -5.48 7.33 -9.92
N GLY A 320 -4.25 7.11 -9.44
CA GLY A 320 -3.83 7.53 -8.11
C GLY A 320 -3.91 9.04 -7.90
N MET A 321 -3.38 9.83 -8.85
CA MET A 321 -3.47 11.29 -8.81
C MET A 321 -4.92 11.79 -8.74
N ALA A 322 -5.83 11.16 -9.49
CA ALA A 322 -7.25 11.48 -9.47
C ALA A 322 -7.95 11.12 -8.14
N ARG A 323 -7.37 10.23 -7.32
CA ARG A 323 -7.93 9.85 -6.02
C ARG A 323 -7.35 10.64 -4.84
N MET A 324 -6.28 11.42 -5.06
CA MET A 324 -5.68 12.24 -4.01
C MET A 324 -6.50 13.50 -3.75
N ALA A 325 -6.64 13.86 -2.47
CA ALA A 325 -7.22 15.13 -2.05
C ALA A 325 -6.48 15.69 -0.84
N PRO A 326 -6.35 17.01 -0.71
CA PRO A 326 -5.76 17.61 0.48
C PRO A 326 -6.46 17.15 1.76
N LEU A 327 -5.66 16.91 2.80
CA LEU A 327 -6.14 16.52 4.13
C LEU A 327 -7.04 17.60 4.73
N ASP A 328 -6.61 18.85 4.62
CA ASP A 328 -7.41 20.01 4.98
C ASP A 328 -8.20 20.47 3.75
N LYS A 329 -9.52 20.57 3.88
CA LYS A 329 -10.38 21.10 2.80
C LYS A 329 -10.09 22.57 2.50
N ASN A 330 -9.48 23.28 3.43
CA ASN A 330 -9.05 24.66 3.29
C ASN A 330 -7.61 24.78 2.80
N ASP A 331 -6.92 23.68 2.53
CA ASP A 331 -5.62 23.72 1.88
C ASP A 331 -5.79 24.27 0.46
N THR A 332 -5.45 25.56 0.33
CA THR A 332 -5.46 26.28 -0.94
C THR A 332 -4.16 26.16 -1.70
N ASP A 333 -3.16 25.48 -1.12
CA ASP A 333 -1.84 25.34 -1.69
C ASP A 333 -1.87 24.38 -2.87
N TYR A 334 -2.56 23.24 -2.73
CA TYR A 334 -2.72 22.25 -3.79
C TYR A 334 -3.60 22.75 -4.95
N SER A 335 -3.15 22.59 -6.19
CA SER A 335 -3.91 22.87 -7.41
C SER A 335 -4.47 21.58 -8.04
N PRO A 336 -5.77 21.29 -7.83
CA PRO A 336 -6.42 20.16 -8.47
C PRO A 336 -6.53 20.35 -10.00
N GLU A 337 -6.64 21.58 -10.49
CA GLU A 337 -6.71 21.85 -11.92
C GLU A 337 -5.41 21.47 -12.64
N TYR A 338 -4.25 21.77 -12.06
CA TYR A 338 -2.97 21.36 -12.62
C TYR A 338 -2.84 19.84 -12.68
N THR A 339 -3.31 19.16 -11.63
CA THR A 339 -3.37 17.70 -11.59
C THR A 339 -4.22 17.14 -12.72
N LEU A 340 -5.40 17.73 -12.98
CA LEU A 340 -6.29 17.31 -14.05
C LEU A 340 -5.69 17.56 -15.45
N VAL A 341 -4.94 18.65 -15.62
CA VAL A 341 -4.19 18.92 -16.88
C VAL A 341 -3.19 17.80 -17.16
N LEU A 342 -2.42 17.40 -16.16
CA LEU A 342 -1.43 16.33 -16.30
C LEU A 342 -2.07 14.97 -16.56
N ILE A 343 -3.20 14.67 -15.92
CA ILE A 343 -4.01 13.49 -16.23
C ILE A 343 -4.53 13.55 -17.68
N GLY A 344 -4.98 14.73 -18.15
CA GLY A 344 -5.42 14.95 -19.52
C GLY A 344 -4.35 14.64 -20.57
N ARG A 345 -3.10 15.06 -20.32
CA ARG A 345 -1.96 14.73 -21.18
C ARG A 345 -1.72 13.22 -21.27
N PHE A 346 -1.83 12.51 -20.15
CA PHE A 346 -1.77 11.05 -20.17
C PHE A 346 -2.93 10.44 -20.97
N ILE A 347 -4.16 10.95 -20.83
CA ILE A 347 -5.34 10.45 -21.56
C ILE A 347 -5.15 10.63 -23.07
N GLN A 348 -4.55 11.73 -23.51
CA GLN A 348 -4.15 11.92 -24.90
C GLN A 348 -3.17 10.83 -25.37
N LYS A 349 -2.08 10.60 -24.63
CA LYS A 349 -1.11 9.52 -24.93
C LYS A 349 -1.80 8.15 -24.94
N PHE A 350 -2.73 7.91 -24.03
CA PHE A 350 -3.52 6.68 -23.96
C PHE A 350 -4.42 6.53 -25.19
N ALA A 351 -5.06 7.61 -25.65
CA ALA A 351 -5.88 7.64 -26.85
C ALA A 351 -5.07 7.35 -28.12
N GLU A 352 -3.92 8.00 -28.29
CA GLU A 352 -3.00 7.78 -29.42
C GLU A 352 -2.55 6.32 -29.49
N ARG A 353 -2.18 5.74 -28.34
CA ARG A 353 -1.78 4.33 -28.26
C ARG A 353 -2.94 3.38 -28.52
N TYR A 354 -4.13 3.72 -28.05
CA TYR A 354 -5.32 2.91 -28.29
C TYR A 354 -5.78 2.97 -29.75
N SER A 355 -5.68 4.12 -30.43
CA SER A 355 -6.05 4.25 -31.85
C SER A 355 -5.05 3.57 -32.78
N THR A 356 -3.80 3.49 -32.36
CA THR A 356 -2.71 2.83 -33.12
C THR A 356 -2.48 1.38 -32.69
N LYS A 357 -3.28 0.85 -31.75
CA LYS A 357 -3.11 -0.52 -31.24
C LYS A 357 -3.25 -1.52 -32.39
N GLY A 358 -2.27 -2.38 -32.53
CA GLY A 358 -2.28 -3.45 -33.52
C GLY A 358 -2.78 -4.75 -32.93
N ASN A 359 -2.48 -5.85 -33.62
CA ASN A 359 -2.70 -7.22 -33.12
C ASN A 359 -1.47 -7.79 -32.38
N SER A 360 -0.57 -6.92 -31.92
CA SER A 360 0.65 -7.35 -31.23
C SER A 360 0.30 -8.08 -29.92
N GLU A 361 1.15 -9.00 -29.48
CA GLU A 361 0.97 -9.66 -28.18
C GLU A 361 0.98 -8.64 -27.02
N PHE A 362 1.74 -7.56 -27.18
CA PHE A 362 1.75 -6.43 -26.24
C PHE A 362 0.38 -5.75 -26.16
N ASP A 363 -0.26 -5.48 -27.29
CA ASP A 363 -1.58 -4.83 -27.34
C ASP A 363 -2.69 -5.74 -26.82
N LYS A 364 -2.57 -7.06 -27.04
CA LYS A 364 -3.46 -8.08 -26.46
C LYS A 364 -3.26 -8.25 -24.95
N ALA A 365 -2.02 -8.10 -24.47
CA ALA A 365 -1.68 -8.16 -23.06
C ALA A 365 -2.11 -6.90 -22.29
N ASN A 366 -2.25 -5.76 -22.97
CA ASN A 366 -2.77 -4.54 -22.37
C ASN A 366 -4.27 -4.67 -22.10
N SER A 367 -4.64 -4.52 -20.82
CA SER A 367 -6.03 -4.56 -20.37
C SER A 367 -6.72 -3.20 -20.57
N TRP A 368 -6.80 -2.74 -21.82
CA TRP A 368 -7.36 -1.43 -22.20
C TRP A 368 -8.68 -1.11 -21.51
N LYS A 369 -9.62 -2.06 -21.55
CA LYS A 369 -10.94 -1.92 -20.92
C LYS A 369 -10.84 -1.74 -19.41
N THR A 370 -10.03 -2.57 -18.75
CA THR A 370 -9.84 -2.51 -17.29
C THR A 370 -9.17 -1.21 -16.86
N GLN A 371 -8.17 -0.74 -17.61
CA GLN A 371 -7.51 0.54 -17.34
C GLN A 371 -8.47 1.71 -17.55
N ALA A 372 -9.25 1.69 -18.63
CA ALA A 372 -10.24 2.73 -18.90
C ALA A 372 -11.32 2.79 -17.81
N ALA A 373 -11.89 1.65 -17.41
CA ALA A 373 -12.88 1.59 -16.33
C ALA A 373 -12.34 2.15 -15.01
N ARG A 374 -11.11 1.78 -14.62
CA ARG A 374 -10.47 2.29 -13.39
C ARG A 374 -10.22 3.80 -13.45
N LEU A 375 -9.78 4.32 -14.60
CA LEU A 375 -9.56 5.75 -14.79
C LEU A 375 -10.89 6.50 -14.76
N THR A 376 -11.94 5.96 -15.37
CA THR A 376 -13.31 6.49 -15.30
C THR A 376 -13.78 6.64 -13.86
N GLU A 377 -13.71 5.57 -13.06
CA GLU A 377 -14.07 5.60 -11.63
C GLU A 377 -13.28 6.66 -10.86
N SER A 378 -11.98 6.77 -11.14
CA SER A 378 -11.08 7.69 -10.42
C SER A 378 -11.34 9.14 -10.82
N LEU A 379 -11.64 9.41 -12.09
CA LEU A 379 -12.03 10.74 -12.56
C LEU A 379 -13.40 11.16 -12.09
N ASP A 380 -14.35 10.22 -11.98
CA ASP A 380 -15.66 10.52 -11.41
C ASP A 380 -15.55 10.88 -9.93
N PHE A 381 -14.73 10.13 -9.17
CA PHE A 381 -14.36 10.50 -7.80
C PHE A 381 -13.74 11.91 -7.74
N PHE A 382 -12.75 12.20 -8.58
CA PHE A 382 -12.10 13.51 -8.65
C PHE A 382 -13.11 14.63 -8.93
N ARG A 383 -13.98 14.43 -9.91
CA ARG A 383 -15.05 15.35 -10.28
C ARG A 383 -16.02 15.60 -9.13
N ASN A 384 -16.50 14.53 -8.47
CA ASN A 384 -17.43 14.63 -7.34
C ASN A 384 -16.81 15.36 -6.14
N ARG A 385 -15.47 15.32 -6.01
CA ARG A 385 -14.74 16.02 -4.94
C ARG A 385 -14.67 17.53 -5.13
N TYR A 386 -14.71 18.02 -6.37
CA TYR A 386 -14.64 19.44 -6.72
C TYR A 386 -15.89 19.93 -7.48
N PRO A 387 -17.10 19.84 -6.89
CA PRO A 387 -18.37 20.09 -7.59
C PRO A 387 -18.54 21.55 -8.04
N LYS A 388 -17.85 22.49 -7.39
CA LYS A 388 -17.93 23.93 -7.70
C LYS A 388 -16.92 24.38 -8.76
N ASN A 389 -15.97 23.52 -9.13
CA ASN A 389 -14.92 23.87 -10.09
C ASN A 389 -15.36 23.52 -11.50
N LYS A 390 -15.83 24.52 -12.26
CA LYS A 390 -16.36 24.34 -13.62
C LYS A 390 -15.37 23.66 -14.57
N PHE A 391 -14.09 24.04 -14.51
CA PHE A 391 -13.04 23.44 -15.33
C PHE A 391 -12.92 21.93 -15.04
N ILE A 392 -12.86 21.56 -13.76
CA ILE A 392 -12.77 20.15 -13.36
C ILE A 392 -14.02 19.38 -13.82
N GLN A 393 -15.22 19.94 -13.65
CA GLN A 393 -16.45 19.29 -14.08
C GLN A 393 -16.45 18.99 -15.58
N GLU A 394 -16.16 19.99 -16.42
CA GLU A 394 -16.24 19.87 -17.88
C GLU A 394 -15.13 18.96 -18.45
N MET A 395 -13.91 19.11 -17.96
CA MET A 395 -12.77 18.32 -18.44
C MET A 395 -12.84 16.87 -17.96
N SER A 396 -13.19 16.62 -16.69
CA SER A 396 -13.39 15.24 -16.22
C SER A 396 -14.48 14.51 -16.99
N LEU A 397 -15.61 15.17 -17.31
CA LEU A 397 -16.67 14.57 -18.14
C LEU A 397 -16.15 14.22 -19.54
N THR A 398 -15.45 15.16 -20.19
CA THR A 398 -14.85 14.94 -21.51
C THR A 398 -13.91 13.72 -21.51
N TYR A 399 -13.11 13.56 -20.45
CA TYR A 399 -12.21 12.44 -20.27
C TYR A 399 -12.94 11.13 -20.00
N ILE A 400 -13.96 11.14 -19.14
CA ILE A 400 -14.80 10.00 -18.81
C ILE A 400 -15.51 9.46 -20.07
N ASP A 401 -16.11 10.33 -20.88
CA ASP A 401 -16.81 9.93 -22.10
C ASP A 401 -15.89 9.17 -23.07
N PHE A 402 -14.65 9.66 -23.22
CA PHE A 402 -13.63 8.97 -24.00
C PHE A 402 -13.27 7.59 -23.42
N LEU A 403 -13.02 7.50 -22.11
CA LEU A 403 -12.66 6.24 -21.47
C LEU A 403 -13.81 5.22 -21.54
N LEU A 404 -15.07 5.65 -21.41
CA LEU A 404 -16.24 4.81 -21.60
C LEU A 404 -16.35 4.27 -23.04
N ALA A 405 -15.95 5.05 -24.05
CA ALA A 405 -15.88 4.59 -25.43
C ALA A 405 -14.82 3.48 -25.59
N VAL A 406 -13.63 3.67 -24.99
CA VAL A 406 -12.57 2.65 -24.95
C VAL A 406 -13.02 1.38 -24.24
N GLU A 407 -13.70 1.50 -23.09
CA GLU A 407 -14.23 0.36 -22.34
C GLU A 407 -15.20 -0.47 -23.18
N LYS A 408 -16.07 0.20 -23.95
CA LYS A 408 -16.99 -0.42 -24.92
C LYS A 408 -16.29 -0.99 -26.16
N GLY A 409 -14.99 -0.76 -26.32
CA GLY A 409 -14.21 -1.26 -27.45
C GLY A 409 -14.43 -0.47 -28.74
N GLN A 410 -14.98 0.75 -28.66
CA GLN A 410 -15.14 1.61 -29.81
C GLN A 410 -13.77 2.03 -30.34
N THR A 411 -13.65 2.23 -31.64
CA THR A 411 -12.42 2.72 -32.32
C THR A 411 -12.68 3.97 -33.13
N ASP A 412 -13.94 4.23 -33.49
CA ASP A 412 -14.36 5.26 -34.44
C ASP A 412 -14.70 6.58 -33.74
N PHE A 413 -14.13 6.81 -32.56
CA PHE A 413 -14.19 8.14 -31.98
C PHE A 413 -13.19 9.02 -32.70
N LYS A 414 -13.63 10.22 -33.12
CA LYS A 414 -12.67 11.30 -33.37
C LYS A 414 -11.88 11.40 -32.07
N ALA A 415 -10.57 11.11 -32.12
CA ALA A 415 -9.69 11.30 -30.98
C ALA A 415 -10.11 12.63 -30.37
N VAL A 416 -10.65 12.57 -29.15
CA VAL A 416 -11.13 13.79 -28.50
C VAL A 416 -9.98 14.75 -28.66
N ASN A 417 -10.21 15.90 -29.29
CA ASN A 417 -9.16 16.90 -29.39
C ASN A 417 -9.02 17.53 -28.00
N VAL A 418 -8.55 16.68 -27.09
CA VAL A 418 -8.21 16.91 -25.70
C VAL A 418 -7.29 18.09 -25.68
N GLU A 419 -6.34 18.12 -26.62
CA GLU A 419 -5.40 19.20 -26.84
C GLU A 419 -6.08 20.52 -27.24
N ASP A 420 -7.02 20.57 -28.18
CA ASP A 420 -7.75 21.82 -28.49
C ASP A 420 -8.52 22.35 -27.28
N LYS A 421 -9.25 21.47 -26.57
CA LYS A 421 -10.00 21.88 -25.37
C LYS A 421 -9.07 22.30 -24.24
N LEU A 422 -8.00 21.55 -23.98
CA LEU A 422 -6.96 21.92 -23.02
C LEU A 422 -6.30 23.22 -23.42
N ASN A 423 -5.97 23.42 -24.69
CA ASN A 423 -5.32 24.62 -25.20
C ASN A 423 -6.24 25.83 -25.07
N VAL A 424 -7.56 25.69 -25.29
CA VAL A 424 -8.52 26.77 -25.04
C VAL A 424 -8.50 27.21 -23.57
N TRP A 425 -8.38 26.26 -22.64
CA TRP A 425 -8.29 26.55 -21.21
C TRP A 425 -6.89 26.98 -20.73
N MET A 426 -5.82 26.45 -21.34
CA MET A 426 -4.41 26.77 -21.05
C MET A 426 -3.93 28.07 -21.71
N ARG A 427 -4.71 28.64 -22.63
CA ARG A 427 -4.49 29.97 -23.24
C ARG A 427 -4.51 31.13 -22.24
N ASP A 428 -4.91 30.89 -20.99
CA ASP A 428 -4.57 31.75 -19.85
C ASP A 428 -3.39 31.13 -19.06
N PRO A 429 -2.14 31.30 -19.51
CA PRO A 429 -0.95 30.71 -18.90
C PRO A 429 -0.58 31.32 -17.53
N SER A 430 -1.43 32.18 -16.94
CA SER A 430 -1.13 32.93 -15.73
C SER A 430 -1.56 32.24 -14.42
N THR A 431 -2.44 31.24 -14.44
CA THR A 431 -3.09 30.77 -13.19
C THR A 431 -2.65 29.39 -12.68
N ILE A 432 -2.24 28.43 -13.54
CA ILE A 432 -2.15 27.02 -13.12
C ILE A 432 -0.94 26.30 -13.73
N LYS A 433 0.21 26.36 -13.03
CA LYS A 433 1.49 25.79 -13.53
C LYS A 433 2.19 24.82 -12.58
N ARG A 434 1.61 24.54 -11.41
CA ARG A 434 2.29 23.83 -10.32
C ARG A 434 1.31 23.10 -9.43
N PHE A 435 1.77 22.00 -8.82
CA PHE A 435 0.96 21.27 -7.85
C PHE A 435 0.68 22.07 -6.60
N PHE A 436 1.66 22.84 -6.11
CA PHE A 436 1.56 23.60 -4.87
C PHE A 436 1.94 25.06 -5.12
N LYS A 437 1.08 26.00 -4.74
CA LYS A 437 1.29 27.45 -4.93
C LYS A 437 2.54 27.95 -4.20
N SER A 438 2.83 27.36 -3.04
CA SER A 438 3.94 27.67 -2.14
C SER A 438 5.26 27.04 -2.57
N LYS A 439 5.24 26.03 -3.46
CA LYS A 439 6.44 25.29 -3.90
C LYS A 439 6.70 25.51 -5.39
N PRO A 440 7.56 26.48 -5.77
CA PRO A 440 7.88 26.75 -7.18
C PRO A 440 8.37 25.52 -7.94
N ASN A 441 9.16 24.65 -7.28
CA ASN A 441 9.72 23.43 -7.87
C ASN A 441 8.72 22.27 -7.99
N SER A 442 7.44 22.50 -7.65
CA SER A 442 6.36 21.52 -7.87
C SER A 442 5.70 21.65 -9.25
N ALA A 443 6.20 22.56 -10.09
CA ALA A 443 5.89 22.58 -11.51
C ALA A 443 6.68 21.48 -12.23
N LEU A 444 6.01 20.70 -13.08
CA LEU A 444 6.69 19.90 -14.08
C LEU A 444 6.92 20.78 -15.31
N PRO A 445 8.12 20.74 -15.92
CA PRO A 445 8.41 21.52 -17.11
C PRO A 445 7.42 21.16 -18.23
N GLU A 446 6.88 22.19 -18.90
CA GLU A 446 6.15 21.99 -20.15
C GLU A 446 7.14 21.49 -21.20
N ARG A 447 7.04 20.21 -21.56
CA ARG A 447 7.70 19.75 -22.78
C ARG A 447 6.90 20.26 -23.96
N VAL A 448 7.48 21.23 -24.67
CA VAL A 448 7.09 21.56 -26.04
C VAL A 448 7.35 20.29 -26.85
N GLY A 449 6.31 19.76 -27.51
CA GLY A 449 6.39 18.53 -28.30
C GLY A 449 7.58 18.57 -29.25
N GLY A 450 8.41 17.53 -29.19
CA GLY A 450 9.49 17.27 -30.15
C GLY A 450 9.07 16.21 -31.15
#